data_AF-A0A7H0GGX9-F1
#
_entry.id   AF-A0A7H0GGX9-F1
#
_cell.length_a   1.000
_cell.length_b   1.000
_cell.length_c   1.000
_cell.angle_alpha   90.00
_cell.angle_beta   90.00
_cell.angle_gamma   90.00
#
_symmetry.space_group_name_H-M   'P 1'
#
loop_
_entity.id
_entity.type
_entity.pdbx_description
1 polymer ?
#
loop_
_entity_poly.entity_id
_entity_poly.type
_entity_poly.pdbx_seq_one_letter_code
_entity_poly.pdbx_strand_id
1 'polypeptide(L)'
;MENDDPHGHHIIYKGAFSRSPKMRAALGRSRSVVGAYGIDPVNDVEALMWAPNRAHSIENAEAVAKKLEEAHKKLESQGVDPKSECGKLAMIAELKRIGAEVFTP
;
A
#
# COMPACT_ATOMS: atom_id res chain seq x y z
N MET A 1 -23.03 -16.63 8.59
CA MET A 1 -22.39 -16.75 7.27
C MET A 1 -21.55 -15.50 7.12
N GLU A 2 -20.24 -15.61 7.28
CA GLU A 2 -19.32 -14.48 7.11
C GLU A 2 -19.15 -14.23 5.61
N ASN A 3 -19.42 -13.01 5.17
CA ASN A 3 -19.27 -12.59 3.77
C ASN A 3 -17.79 -12.49 3.41
N ASP A 4 -17.24 -13.61 2.96
CA ASP A 4 -15.93 -13.73 2.32
C ASP A 4 -15.92 -13.24 0.87
N ASP A 5 -16.98 -12.54 0.43
CA ASP A 5 -17.10 -11.95 -0.89
C ASP A 5 -15.87 -11.08 -1.19
N PRO A 6 -14.97 -11.55 -2.06
CA PRO A 6 -13.76 -10.81 -2.34
C PRO A 6 -14.13 -9.64 -3.26
N HIS A 7 -13.48 -8.49 -3.03
CA HIS A 7 -13.71 -7.27 -3.78
C HIS A 7 -12.39 -6.55 -4.05
N GLY A 8 -12.44 -5.46 -4.84
CA GLY A 8 -11.29 -4.58 -5.04
C GLY A 8 -10.93 -3.85 -3.74
N HIS A 9 -9.93 -4.35 -3.03
CA HIS A 9 -9.32 -3.70 -1.88
C HIS A 9 -8.25 -2.73 -2.31
N HIS A 10 -8.27 -1.53 -1.74
CA HIS A 10 -7.12 -0.63 -1.84
C HIS A 10 -6.07 -1.12 -0.83
N ILE A 11 -4.85 -1.43 -1.31
CA ILE A 11 -3.73 -1.86 -0.45
C ILE A 11 -3.44 -0.80 0.62
N ILE A 12 -3.63 0.47 0.26
CA ILE A 12 -3.59 1.62 1.16
C ILE A 12 -5.03 2.16 1.28
N TYR A 13 -5.63 2.08 2.47
CA TYR A 13 -7.06 2.34 2.63
C TYR A 13 -7.48 3.77 2.27
N LYS A 14 -8.66 3.87 1.63
CA LYS A 14 -9.35 5.13 1.37
C LYS A 14 -9.98 5.67 2.65
N GLY A 15 -9.93 6.99 2.82
CA GLY A 15 -10.56 7.70 3.94
C GLY A 15 -9.59 8.42 4.86
N ALA A 16 -10.16 9.30 5.70
CA ALA A 16 -9.40 10.19 6.58
C ALA A 16 -9.06 9.56 7.95
N PHE A 17 -9.82 8.56 8.40
CA PHE A 17 -9.66 7.87 9.69
C PHE A 17 -9.43 8.84 10.87
N SER A 18 -10.17 9.97 10.90
CA SER A 18 -9.97 11.07 11.84
C SER A 18 -10.11 10.67 13.32
N ARG A 19 -10.86 9.60 13.60
CA ARG A 19 -11.03 9.01 14.94
C ARG A 19 -10.03 7.90 15.27
N SER A 20 -9.09 7.59 14.38
CA SER A 20 -8.04 6.59 14.59
C SER A 20 -6.66 7.16 14.24
N PRO A 21 -5.99 7.83 15.20
CA PRO A 21 -4.68 8.43 14.98
C PRO A 21 -3.61 7.44 14.48
N LYS A 22 -3.64 6.20 14.98
CA LYS A 22 -2.71 5.13 14.57
C LYS A 22 -2.90 4.74 13.10
N MET A 23 -4.15 4.48 12.70
CA MET A 23 -4.48 4.21 11.30
C MET A 23 -4.02 5.35 10.38
N ARG A 24 -4.30 6.59 10.79
CA ARG A 24 -3.90 7.78 10.01
C ARG A 24 -2.39 7.90 9.88
N ALA A 25 -1.63 7.59 10.93
CA ALA A 25 -0.18 7.57 10.88
C ALA A 25 0.34 6.52 9.89
N ALA A 26 -0.14 5.28 9.98
CA ALA A 26 0.23 4.20 9.06
C ALA A 26 -0.05 4.57 7.59
N LEU A 27 -1.28 5.01 7.30
CA LEU A 27 -1.68 5.40 5.94
C LEU A 27 -0.90 6.63 5.45
N GLY A 28 -0.56 7.56 6.34
CA GLY A 28 0.29 8.72 6.01
C GLY A 28 1.68 8.30 5.53
N ARG A 29 2.30 7.33 6.21
CA ARG A 29 3.60 6.76 5.81
C ARG A 29 3.52 6.08 4.45
N SER A 30 2.54 5.19 4.24
CA SER A 30 2.33 4.53 2.96
C SER A 30 2.11 5.53 1.81
N ARG A 31 1.24 6.53 2.01
CA ARG A 31 0.96 7.58 1.01
C ARG A 31 2.19 8.43 0.70
N SER A 32 3.01 8.74 1.70
CA SER A 32 4.26 9.49 1.49
C SER A 32 5.24 8.71 0.63
N VAL A 33 5.39 7.40 0.85
CA VAL A 33 6.30 6.56 0.06
C VAL A 33 5.82 6.50 -1.39
N VAL A 34 4.60 6.05 -1.65
CA VAL A 34 4.11 5.86 -3.03
C VAL A 34 3.96 7.21 -3.77
N GLY A 35 3.71 8.30 -3.05
CA GLY A 35 3.69 9.64 -3.60
C GLY A 35 5.05 10.12 -4.11
N ALA A 36 6.17 9.64 -3.55
CA ALA A 36 7.51 9.92 -4.09
C ALA A 36 7.70 9.33 -5.50
N TYR A 37 6.90 8.32 -5.86
CA TYR A 37 6.89 7.64 -7.16
C TYR A 37 5.77 8.13 -8.10
N GLY A 38 5.01 9.17 -7.70
CA GLY A 38 3.89 9.67 -8.50
C GLY A 38 2.71 8.70 -8.61
N ILE A 39 2.54 7.82 -7.63
CA ILE A 39 1.42 6.87 -7.54
C ILE A 39 0.34 7.48 -6.66
N ASP A 40 -0.90 7.52 -7.16
CA ASP A 40 -2.09 7.88 -6.39
C ASP A 40 -2.73 6.61 -5.81
N PRO A 41 -2.53 6.31 -4.52
CA PRO A 41 -3.02 5.07 -3.94
C PRO A 41 -4.55 5.01 -3.77
N VAL A 42 -5.26 6.12 -4.02
CA VAL A 42 -6.72 6.21 -3.89
C VAL A 42 -7.42 6.08 -5.24
N ASN A 43 -6.80 6.55 -6.33
CA ASN A 43 -7.41 6.58 -7.66
C ASN A 43 -6.69 5.71 -8.70
N ASP A 44 -5.44 5.30 -8.46
CA ASP A 44 -4.73 4.40 -9.38
C ASP A 44 -5.24 2.97 -9.22
N VAL A 45 -5.73 2.40 -10.32
CA VAL A 45 -6.21 1.02 -10.41
C VAL A 45 -5.12 0.02 -10.01
N GLU A 46 -3.84 0.39 -10.16
CA GLU A 46 -2.70 -0.44 -9.82
C GLU A 46 -2.45 -0.56 -8.31
N ALA A 47 -3.07 0.31 -7.49
CA ALA A 47 -3.10 0.21 -6.04
C ALA A 47 -4.27 -0.65 -5.51
N LEU A 48 -5.08 -1.20 -6.43
CA LEU A 48 -6.13 -2.16 -6.12
C LEU A 48 -5.60 -3.59 -6.16
N MET A 49 -6.05 -4.40 -5.22
CA MET A 49 -5.88 -5.85 -5.25
C MET A 49 -7.20 -6.54 -4.93
N TRP A 50 -7.32 -7.81 -5.34
CA TRP A 50 -8.41 -8.67 -4.91
C TRP A 50 -8.05 -9.28 -3.55
N ALA A 51 -8.88 -9.07 -2.53
CA ALA A 51 -8.69 -9.66 -1.20
C ALA A 51 -10.04 -9.96 -0.51
N PRO A 52 -10.09 -10.87 0.48
CA PRO A 52 -11.28 -11.09 1.31
C PRO A 52 -11.52 -9.93 2.30
N ASN A 53 -12.80 -9.63 2.60
CA ASN A 53 -13.29 -8.48 3.41
C ASN A 53 -12.58 -8.23 4.75
N ARG A 54 -11.93 -9.23 5.33
CA ARG A 54 -11.36 -9.23 6.70
C ARG A 54 -10.13 -8.32 6.88
N ALA A 55 -9.75 -7.57 5.84
CA ALA A 55 -8.44 -6.95 5.72
C ALA A 55 -8.25 -5.56 6.36
N HIS A 56 -9.28 -4.77 6.70
CA HIS A 56 -9.14 -3.38 7.16
C HIS A 56 -8.74 -3.20 8.64
N SER A 57 -7.60 -3.77 9.05
CA SER A 57 -7.04 -3.63 10.41
C SER A 57 -5.91 -2.59 10.47
N ILE A 58 -5.63 -2.06 11.67
CA ILE A 58 -4.49 -1.15 11.90
C ILE A 58 -3.18 -1.92 11.72
N GLU A 59 -3.14 -3.17 12.16
CA GLU A 59 -2.01 -4.08 12.04
C GLU A 59 -1.59 -4.24 10.58
N ASN A 60 -2.55 -4.45 9.68
CA ASN A 60 -2.28 -4.57 8.25
C ASN A 60 -1.81 -3.24 7.65
N ALA A 61 -2.41 -2.11 8.05
CA ALA A 61 -1.95 -0.80 7.60
C ALA A 61 -0.50 -0.51 8.03
N GLU A 62 -0.13 -0.87 9.25
CA GLU A 62 1.24 -0.75 9.77
C GLU A 62 2.21 -1.69 9.04
N ALA A 63 1.79 -2.92 8.74
CA ALA A 63 2.58 -3.88 7.98
C ALA A 63 2.86 -3.38 6.55
N VAL A 64 1.84 -2.87 5.86
CA VAL A 64 1.97 -2.25 4.53
C VAL A 64 2.91 -1.05 4.59
N ALA A 65 2.72 -0.14 5.54
CA ALA A 65 3.58 1.03 5.71
C ALA A 65 5.06 0.68 5.90
N LYS A 66 5.35 -0.24 6.84
CA LYS A 66 6.72 -0.69 7.11
C LYS A 66 7.36 -1.31 5.86
N LYS A 67 6.64 -2.20 5.16
CA LYS A 67 7.17 -2.87 3.97
C LYS A 67 7.40 -1.92 2.80
N LEU A 68 6.55 -0.90 2.63
CA LEU A 68 6.76 0.12 1.60
C LEU A 68 8.00 0.98 1.90
N GLU A 69 8.24 1.35 3.16
CA GLU A 69 9.47 2.05 3.56
C GLU A 69 10.72 1.19 3.31
N GLU A 70 10.66 -0.11 3.60
CA GLU A 70 11.74 -1.07 3.30
C GLU A 70 11.98 -1.19 1.78
N ALA A 71 10.91 -1.29 0.99
CA ALA A 71 10.98 -1.34 -0.47
C ALA A 71 11.59 -0.04 -1.06
N HIS A 72 11.19 1.12 -0.53
CA HIS A 72 11.74 2.41 -0.94
C HIS A 72 13.26 2.46 -0.70
N LYS A 73 13.71 2.14 0.52
CA LYS A 73 15.16 2.09 0.85
C LYS A 73 15.94 1.14 -0.05
N LYS A 74 15.35 -0.02 -0.37
CA LYS A 74 15.94 -1.00 -1.29
C LYS A 74 16.10 -0.41 -2.69
N LEU A 75 15.06 0.23 -3.23
CA LEU A 75 15.11 0.86 -4.55
C LEU A 75 16.11 2.01 -4.60
N GLU A 76 16.16 2.85 -3.55
CA GLU A 76 17.18 3.91 -3.43
C GLU A 76 18.60 3.33 -3.41
N SER A 77 18.84 2.25 -2.66
CA SER A 77 20.15 1.59 -2.62
C SER A 77 20.57 0.97 -3.96
N GLN A 78 19.61 0.71 -4.84
CA GLN A 78 19.83 0.23 -6.20
C GLN A 78 19.98 1.38 -7.21
N GLY A 79 19.91 2.64 -6.77
CA GLY A 79 19.99 3.80 -7.65
C GLY A 79 18.75 4.03 -8.51
N VAL A 80 17.60 3.45 -8.12
CA VAL A 80 16.34 3.62 -8.85
C VAL A 80 15.78 5.01 -8.52
N ASP A 81 15.68 5.88 -9.54
CA ASP A 81 15.06 7.19 -9.40
C ASP A 81 13.54 7.05 -9.21
N PRO A 82 12.97 7.49 -8.07
CA PRO A 82 11.52 7.43 -7.84
C PRO A 82 10.69 8.18 -8.87
N LYS A 83 11.23 9.24 -9.49
CA LYS A 83 10.52 10.06 -10.47
C LYS A 83 10.57 9.49 -11.89
N SER A 84 11.35 8.44 -12.11
CA SER A 84 11.45 7.75 -13.39
C SER A 84 10.30 6.76 -13.58
N GLU A 85 9.95 6.46 -14.82
CA GLU A 85 8.96 5.43 -15.15
C GLU A 85 9.38 4.05 -14.61
N CYS A 86 10.67 3.72 -14.67
CA CYS A 86 11.23 2.52 -14.08
C CYS A 86 11.01 2.48 -12.56
N GLY A 87 11.19 3.62 -11.88
CA GLY A 87 10.92 3.75 -10.45
C GLY A 87 9.46 3.53 -10.12
N LYS A 88 8.56 4.18 -10.86
CA LYS A 88 7.11 3.99 -10.70
C LYS A 88 6.71 2.52 -10.85
N LEU A 89 7.14 1.86 -11.93
CA LEU A 89 6.87 0.44 -12.18
C LEU A 89 7.45 -0.47 -11.09
N ALA A 90 8.66 -0.19 -10.62
CA ALA A 90 9.29 -0.95 -9.55
C ALA A 90 8.50 -0.84 -8.22
N MET A 91 8.04 0.37 -7.88
CA MET A 91 7.22 0.57 -6.68
C MET A 91 5.83 -0.04 -6.81
N ILE A 92 5.20 -0.01 -7.99
CA ILE A 92 3.93 -0.73 -8.24
C ILE A 92 4.10 -2.24 -8.04
N ALA A 93 5.21 -2.81 -8.50
CA ALA A 93 5.49 -4.23 -8.33
C ALA A 93 5.66 -4.59 -6.83
N GLU A 94 6.38 -3.77 -6.06
CA GLU A 94 6.51 -3.96 -4.62
C GLU A 94 5.17 -3.75 -3.90
N LEU A 95 4.37 -2.75 -4.28
CA LEU A 95 3.03 -2.51 -3.73
C LEU A 95 2.13 -3.75 -3.89
N LYS A 96 2.07 -4.31 -5.11
CA LYS A 96 1.30 -5.54 -5.40
C LYS A 96 1.81 -6.75 -4.60
N ARG A 97 3.14 -6.93 -4.51
CA ARG A 97 3.77 -8.00 -3.71
C ARG A 97 3.42 -7.88 -2.23
N ILE A 98 3.51 -6.67 -1.68
CA ILE A 98 3.20 -6.36 -0.28
C ILE A 98 1.71 -6.58 -0.01
N GLY A 99 0.84 -6.14 -0.91
CA GLY A 99 -0.59 -6.38 -0.83
C GLY A 99 -0.91 -7.87 -0.71
N ALA A 100 -0.36 -8.69 -1.61
CA ALA A 100 -0.50 -10.14 -1.52
C ALA A 100 0.00 -10.67 -0.16
N GLU A 101 1.23 -10.32 0.23
CA GLU A 101 1.83 -10.80 1.49
C GLU A 101 1.01 -10.45 2.75
N VAL A 102 0.37 -9.28 2.79
CA VAL A 102 -0.39 -8.81 3.97
C VAL A 102 -1.83 -9.31 3.97
N PHE A 103 -2.46 -9.44 2.80
CA PHE A 103 -3.91 -9.63 2.70
C PHE A 103 -4.33 -11.00 2.19
N THR A 104 -3.42 -11.84 1.70
CA THR A 104 -3.73 -13.24 1.36
C THR A 104 -3.21 -14.18 2.45
N PRO A 105 -4.03 -15.11 2.97
CA PRO A 105 -3.63 -16.10 3.98
C PRO A 105 -2.66 -17.17 3.43
#